data_AF-A0A9D0ZGV9-F1
#
_entry.id   AF-A0A9D0ZGV9-F1
#
_cell.length_a   1.000
_cell.length_b   1.000
_cell.length_c   1.000
_cell.angle_alpha   90.00
_cell.angle_beta   90.00
_cell.angle_gamma   90.00
#
_symmetry.space_group_name_H-M   'P 1'
#
loop_
_entity.id
_entity.type
_entity.pdbx_description
1 polymer ?
#
loop_
_entity_poly.entity_id
_entity_poly.type
_entity_poly.pdbx_seq_one_letter_code
_entity_poly.pdbx_strand_id
1 'polypeptide(L)'
;MKRRKRFDDDDDGRVIARMDVDGMPWYDGRSPSAPEQPEQSADGGEREPVKLTKEESRAYAAGALKAALLVALVFAGVFFLFILFCAEVWFA
;
A
#
# COMPACT_ATOMS: atom_id res chain seq x y z
N MET A 1 -16.90 5.23 17.49
CA MET A 1 -16.84 4.75 18.89
C MET A 1 -15.56 3.90 19.06
N LYS A 2 -14.59 4.34 19.87
CA LYS A 2 -13.31 3.64 20.05
C LYS A 2 -13.50 2.58 21.14
N ARG A 3 -13.38 1.29 20.81
CA ARG A 3 -13.48 0.20 21.80
C ARG A 3 -12.35 0.37 22.82
N ARG A 4 -12.70 0.55 24.10
CA ARG A 4 -11.74 0.52 25.22
C ARG A 4 -11.34 -0.93 25.41
N LYS A 5 -10.05 -1.23 25.23
CA LYS A 5 -9.48 -2.53 25.60
C LYS A 5 -9.53 -2.64 27.12
N ARG A 6 -10.26 -3.65 27.63
CA ARG A 6 -10.30 -4.03 29.04
C ARG A 6 -9.08 -4.90 29.30
N PHE A 7 -7.95 -4.28 29.61
CA PHE A 7 -6.87 -4.98 30.30
C PHE A 7 -6.85 -4.39 31.71
N ASP A 8 -6.85 -5.26 32.71
CA ASP A 8 -6.80 -4.86 34.12
C ASP A 8 -5.44 -4.19 34.38
N ASP A 9 -5.42 -3.13 35.20
CA ASP A 9 -4.21 -2.34 35.49
C ASP A 9 -3.12 -3.17 36.23
N ASP A 10 -3.47 -4.39 36.67
CA ASP A 10 -2.59 -5.35 37.37
C ASP A 10 -1.94 -6.41 36.44
N ASP A 11 -2.16 -6.33 35.12
CA ASP A 11 -1.54 -7.25 34.16
C ASP A 11 -0.07 -6.87 33.90
N ASP A 12 0.86 -7.61 34.51
CA ASP A 12 2.33 -7.44 34.40
C ASP A 12 2.88 -7.79 32.99
N GLY A 13 2.01 -7.94 31.99
CA GLY A 13 2.36 -8.22 30.59
C GLY A 13 3.04 -9.58 30.38
N ARG A 14 3.09 -10.42 31.41
CA ARG A 14 3.71 -11.74 31.36
C ARG A 14 2.76 -12.74 30.73
N VAL A 15 3.23 -13.41 29.69
CA VAL A 15 2.52 -14.52 29.06
C VAL A 15 2.66 -15.76 29.95
N ILE A 16 1.61 -16.11 30.70
CA ILE A 16 1.58 -17.30 31.57
C ILE A 16 1.52 -18.59 30.73
N ALA A 17 0.78 -18.56 29.61
CA ALA A 17 0.69 -19.65 28.66
C ALA A 17 0.53 -19.09 27.23
N ARG A 18 1.33 -19.61 26.29
CA ARG A 18 1.23 -19.24 24.87
C ARG A 18 0.05 -19.99 24.26
N MET A 19 -1.04 -19.27 24.02
CA MET A 19 -2.22 -19.79 23.33
C MET A 19 -2.23 -19.46 21.82
N ASP A 20 -1.18 -18.80 21.33
CA ASP A 20 -0.98 -18.48 19.93
C ASP A 20 -0.49 -19.73 19.18
N VAL A 21 -1.45 -20.56 18.74
CA VAL A 21 -1.22 -21.86 18.11
C VAL A 21 -1.77 -21.84 16.69
N ASP A 22 -1.01 -22.38 15.74
CA ASP A 22 -1.42 -22.44 14.34
C ASP A 22 -2.78 -23.14 14.15
N GLY A 23 -3.59 -22.61 13.23
CA GLY A 23 -4.95 -23.06 12.94
C GLY A 23 -6.05 -22.54 13.89
N MET A 24 -5.71 -21.81 14.95
CA MET A 24 -6.72 -21.20 15.84
C MET A 24 -7.23 -19.85 15.28
N PRO A 25 -8.51 -19.49 15.50
CA PRO A 25 -9.08 -18.22 15.00
C PRO A 25 -8.40 -16.95 15.53
N TRP A 26 -7.65 -17.08 16.62
CA TRP A 26 -6.90 -15.99 17.27
C TRP A 26 -5.40 -16.07 17.02
N TYR A 27 -4.95 -16.97 16.14
CA TYR A 27 -3.55 -17.10 15.76
C TYR A 27 -3.09 -15.83 15.03
N ASP A 28 -2.08 -15.17 15.58
CA ASP A 28 -1.42 -14.03 14.94
C ASP A 28 0.01 -14.45 14.59
N GLY A 29 0.20 -14.89 13.34
CA GLY A 29 1.53 -15.27 12.82
C GLY A 29 2.58 -14.14 12.84
N ARG A 30 2.21 -12.93 13.28
CA ARG A 30 3.09 -11.78 13.51
C ARG A 30 3.41 -11.55 14.99
N SER A 31 3.19 -12.53 15.87
CA SER A 31 3.63 -12.42 17.26
C SER A 31 5.16 -12.33 17.33
N PRO A 32 5.75 -11.31 18.00
CA PRO A 32 7.19 -11.02 18.01
C PRO A 32 8.05 -12.05 18.78
N SER A 33 7.52 -13.26 19.01
CA SER A 33 8.22 -14.33 19.73
C SER A 33 7.99 -15.72 19.13
N ALA A 34 7.59 -15.81 17.85
CA ALA A 34 7.55 -17.07 17.11
C ALA A 34 8.98 -17.48 16.70
N PRO A 35 9.39 -18.75 16.87
CA PRO A 35 10.70 -19.22 16.45
C PRO A 35 10.82 -19.15 14.93
N GLU A 36 11.93 -18.59 14.45
CA GLU A 36 12.29 -18.54 13.04
C GLU A 36 12.36 -19.96 12.46
N GLN A 37 11.56 -20.25 11.42
CA GLN A 37 11.85 -21.26 10.40
C GLN A 37 10.87 -21.17 9.20
N PRO A 38 11.23 -21.74 8.02
CA PRO A 38 11.32 -20.97 6.79
C PRO A 38 10.24 -21.37 5.77
N GLU A 39 9.94 -20.43 4.87
CA GLU A 39 9.42 -20.64 3.52
C GLU A 39 8.04 -21.33 3.35
N GLN A 40 7.15 -20.58 2.69
CA GLN A 40 6.49 -20.98 1.43
C GLN A 40 4.95 -21.12 1.44
N SER A 41 4.34 -20.15 0.75
CA SER A 41 3.10 -20.23 -0.03
C SER A 41 1.76 -20.04 0.68
N ALA A 42 1.21 -18.82 0.57
CA ALA A 42 -0.18 -18.65 0.14
C ALA A 42 -0.39 -17.26 -0.49
N ASP A 43 -0.96 -17.29 -1.68
CA ASP A 43 -1.39 -16.20 -2.55
C ASP A 43 -2.18 -15.10 -1.81
N GLY A 44 -1.60 -13.90 -1.78
CA GLY A 44 -2.13 -12.74 -1.05
C GLY A 44 -1.02 -11.73 -0.75
N GLY A 45 -0.19 -11.44 -1.76
CA GLY A 45 1.11 -10.80 -1.58
C GLY A 45 1.05 -9.44 -0.89
N GLU A 46 1.22 -9.43 0.43
CA GLU A 46 1.92 -8.36 1.13
C GLU A 46 3.34 -8.35 0.56
N ARG A 47 3.53 -7.66 -0.59
CA ARG A 47 4.85 -7.31 -1.08
C ARG A 47 5.51 -6.55 0.05
N GLU A 48 6.49 -7.19 0.68
CA GLU A 48 7.38 -6.55 1.65
C GLU A 48 7.71 -5.16 1.09
N PRO A 49 7.44 -4.06 1.82
CA PRO A 49 7.57 -2.73 1.24
C PRO A 49 9.02 -2.56 0.84
N VAL A 50 9.27 -2.57 -0.48
CA VAL A 50 10.60 -2.42 -1.05
C VAL A 50 11.19 -1.16 -0.43
N LYS A 51 12.14 -1.33 0.48
CA LYS A 51 12.80 -0.23 1.19
C LYS A 51 13.74 0.46 0.20
N LEU A 52 13.15 1.29 -0.66
CA LEU A 52 13.90 2.11 -1.61
C LEU A 52 14.69 3.15 -0.82
N THR A 53 15.98 3.28 -1.12
CA THR A 53 16.75 4.41 -0.60
C THR A 53 16.20 5.74 -1.17
N LYS A 54 16.48 6.87 -0.51
CA LYS A 54 15.99 8.19 -0.91
C LYS A 54 16.41 8.58 -2.34
N GLU A 55 17.52 8.04 -2.81
CA GLU A 55 18.02 8.29 -4.17
C GLU A 55 17.27 7.47 -5.22
N GLU A 56 16.99 6.19 -4.95
CA GLU A 56 16.20 5.33 -5.84
C GLU A 56 14.76 5.79 -5.93
N SER A 57 14.14 6.18 -4.81
CA SER A 57 12.77 6.69 -4.80
C SER A 57 12.59 7.95 -5.66
N ARG A 58 13.59 8.84 -5.71
CA ARG A 58 13.58 10.02 -6.59
C ARG A 58 13.68 9.65 -8.07
N ALA A 59 14.50 8.66 -8.42
CA ALA A 59 14.60 8.17 -9.80
C ALA A 59 13.27 7.56 -10.27
N TYR A 60 12.64 6.74 -9.43
CA TYR A 60 11.31 6.19 -9.70
C TYR A 60 10.24 7.27 -9.81
N ALA A 61 10.22 8.24 -8.90
CA ALA A 61 9.29 9.36 -8.95
C ALA A 61 9.47 10.20 -10.23
N ALA A 62 10.70 10.45 -10.66
CA ALA A 62 10.98 11.17 -11.90
C ALA A 62 10.48 10.41 -13.14
N GLY A 63 10.59 9.08 -13.14
CA GLY A 63 10.02 8.21 -14.18
C GLY A 63 8.49 8.28 -14.22
N ALA A 64 7.85 8.12 -13.06
CA ALA A 64 6.40 8.21 -12.93
C ALA A 64 5.86 9.58 -13.34
N LEU A 65 6.57 10.66 -12.97
CA LEU A 65 6.19 12.02 -13.33
C LEU A 65 6.25 12.25 -14.85
N LYS A 66 7.29 11.75 -15.52
CA LYS A 66 7.40 11.84 -16.99
C LYS A 66 6.27 11.07 -17.68
N ALA A 67 5.94 9.88 -17.19
CA ALA A 67 4.82 9.11 -17.72
C ALA A 67 3.48 9.85 -17.55
N ALA A 68 3.22 10.39 -16.35
CA ALA A 68 2.03 11.17 -16.08
C ALA A 68 1.94 12.43 -16.96
N LEU A 69 3.06 13.12 -17.18
CA LEU A 69 3.13 14.30 -18.04
C LEU A 69 2.83 13.95 -19.50
N LEU A 70 3.36 12.83 -20.01
CA LEU A 70 3.05 12.34 -21.36
C LEU A 70 1.53 12.13 -21.52
N VAL A 71 0.92 11.39 -20.59
CA VAL A 71 -0.52 11.12 -20.62
C VAL A 71 -1.32 12.42 -20.59
N ALA A 72 -0.97 13.35 -19.69
CA ALA A 72 -1.62 14.65 -19.60
C ALA A 72 -1.50 15.45 -20.91
N LEU A 73 -0.34 15.43 -21.58
CA LEU A 73 -0.13 16.11 -22.86
C LEU A 73 -1.04 15.55 -23.94
N VAL A 74 -1.16 14.23 -24.05
CA VAL A 74 -2.05 13.59 -25.05
C VAL A 74 -3.50 14.05 -24.84
N PHE A 75 -4.01 13.97 -23.62
CA PHE A 75 -5.37 14.43 -23.32
C PHE A 75 -5.54 15.92 -23.59
N ALA A 76 -4.61 16.76 -23.12
CA ALA A 76 -4.64 18.19 -23.38
C ALA A 76 -4.64 18.50 -24.89
N GLY A 77 -3.84 17.79 -25.69
CA GLY A 77 -3.81 17.94 -27.14
C GLY A 77 -5.13 17.57 -27.80
N VAL A 78 -5.72 16.43 -27.41
CA VAL A 78 -7.03 16.01 -27.93
C VAL A 78 -8.12 17.02 -27.57
N PHE A 79 -8.20 17.45 -26.31
CA PHE A 79 -9.18 18.45 -25.88
C PHE A 79 -8.96 19.81 -26.55
N PHE A 80 -7.71 20.23 -26.72
CA PHE A 80 -7.38 21.47 -27.40
C PHE A 80 -7.83 21.44 -28.86
N LEU A 81 -7.51 20.36 -29.59
CA LEU A 81 -7.97 20.19 -30.98
C LEU A 81 -9.50 20.11 -31.06
N PHE A 82 -10.15 19.44 -30.11
CA PHE A 82 -11.60 19.37 -30.05
C PHE A 82 -12.23 20.76 -29.82
N ILE A 83 -11.67 21.56 -28.90
CA ILE A 83 -12.14 22.93 -28.65
C ILE A 83 -11.94 23.80 -29.90
N LEU A 84 -10.79 23.72 -30.56
CA LEU A 84 -10.56 24.46 -31.81
C LEU A 84 -11.54 24.05 -32.90
N PHE A 85 -11.81 22.75 -33.05
CA PHE A 85 -12.83 22.26 -33.98
C PHE A 85 -14.21 22.84 -33.66
N CYS A 86 -14.61 22.82 -32.39
CA CYS A 86 -15.88 23.41 -31.97
C CYS A 86 -15.93 24.92 -32.24
N ALA A 87 -14.84 25.66 -31.99
CA ALA A 87 -14.79 27.10 -32.17
C ALA A 87 -14.81 27.53 -33.65
N GLU A 88 -14.01 26.88 -34.50
CA GLU A 88 -13.76 27.32 -35.88
C GLU A 88 -14.61 26.61 -36.93
N VAL A 89 -15.12 25.41 -36.64
CA VAL A 89 -15.89 24.60 -37.62
C VAL A 89 -17.35 24.49 -37.22
N TRP A 90 -17.64 24.39 -35.92
CA TRP A 90 -19.00 24.16 -35.44
C TRP A 90 -19.74 25.45 -35.04
N PHE A 91 -19.06 26.39 -34.38
CA PHE A 91 -19.66 27.66 -33.92
C PHE A 91 -19.29 28.88 -34.78
N ALA A 92 -18.52 28.69 -35.87
CA ALA A 92 -18.30 29.69 -36.91
C ALA A 92 -19.45 29.68 -37.93
#